data_AF-A0A7J6TMK8-F1
#
_entry.id   AF-A0A7J6TMK8-F1
#
_cell.length_a   1.000
_cell.length_b   1.000
_cell.length_c   1.000
_cell.angle_alpha   90.00
_cell.angle_beta   90.00
_cell.angle_gamma   90.00
#
_symmetry.space_group_name_H-M   'P 1'
#
loop_
_entity.id
_entity.type
_entity.pdbx_description
1 polymer ?
#
loop_
_entity_poly.entity_id
_entity_poly.type
_entity_poly.pdbx_seq_one_letter_code
_entity_poly.pdbx_strand_id
1 'polypeptide(L)'
;MSYTSSALSFMFSNLAKSVIITGSILPFDEPHSDARRNIIVSVLLAGLYNVPEVSIFFGTHLLRGSRSVKVDSGAIEAFESPKFPALASMNVGVNFLDTSLPAPTGPFEVQKEMESSLLVMRMSPGFANLESLALSD
;
A
#
# COMPACT_ATOMS: atom_id res chain seq x y z
N MET A 1 6.86 -1.82 -0.07
CA MET A 1 5.42 -2.05 -0.35
C MET A 1 4.71 -0.76 -0.74
N SER A 2 4.63 0.25 0.12
CA SER A 2 3.94 1.52 -0.15
C SER A 2 4.34 2.22 -1.46
N TYR A 3 5.64 2.28 -1.79
CA TYR A 3 6.09 2.85 -3.06
C TYR A 3 5.55 2.08 -4.28
N THR A 4 5.65 0.76 -4.26
CA THR A 4 5.15 -0.11 -5.34
C THR A 4 3.64 0.00 -5.48
N SER A 5 2.89 -0.03 -4.37
CA SER A 5 1.43 0.10 -4.42
C SER A 5 1.00 1.47 -4.95
N SER A 6 1.70 2.55 -4.56
CA SER A 6 1.47 3.89 -5.09
C SER A 6 1.75 3.95 -6.58
N ALA A 7 2.90 3.45 -7.05
CA ALA A 7 3.25 3.42 -8.46
C ALA A 7 2.19 2.67 -9.28
N LEU A 8 1.83 1.45 -8.87
CA LEU A 8 0.80 0.66 -9.55
C LEU A 8 -0.58 1.35 -9.54
N SER A 9 -0.93 2.09 -8.49
CA SER A 9 -2.19 2.86 -8.44
C SER A 9 -2.28 3.90 -9.54
N PHE A 10 -1.15 4.50 -9.94
CA PHE A 10 -1.09 5.48 -11.03
C PHE A 10 -0.87 4.82 -12.40
N MET A 11 -0.17 3.67 -12.45
CA MET A 11 0.03 2.93 -13.68
C MET A 11 -1.27 2.29 -14.20
N PHE A 12 -2.17 1.88 -13.31
CA PHE A 12 -3.39 1.14 -13.66
C PHE A 12 -4.60 2.07 -13.83
N SER A 13 -4.80 2.54 -15.05
CA SER A 13 -5.99 3.31 -15.43
C SER A 13 -7.19 2.38 -15.58
N ASN A 14 -8.35 2.81 -15.07
CA ASN A 14 -9.61 2.04 -15.09
C ASN A 14 -9.47 0.62 -14.52
N LEU A 15 -8.76 0.48 -13.40
CA LEU A 15 -8.64 -0.81 -12.70
C LEU A 15 -10.00 -1.27 -12.14
N ALA A 16 -10.59 -2.32 -12.70
CA ALA A 16 -11.88 -2.86 -12.27
C ALA A 16 -11.79 -4.10 -11.35
N LYS A 17 -10.58 -4.47 -10.92
CA LYS A 17 -10.31 -5.68 -10.13
C LYS A 17 -9.41 -5.36 -8.94
N SER A 18 -9.51 -6.15 -7.89
CA SER A 18 -8.64 -6.02 -6.72
C SER A 18 -7.21 -6.42 -7.02
N VAL A 19 -6.28 -5.51 -6.72
CA VAL A 19 -4.84 -5.78 -6.72
C VAL A 19 -4.36 -5.56 -5.29
N ILE A 20 -4.11 -6.65 -4.58
CA ILE A 20 -3.68 -6.60 -3.18
C ILE A 20 -2.20 -6.93 -3.10
N ILE A 21 -1.40 -5.96 -2.68
CA ILE A 21 0.00 -6.19 -2.31
C ILE A 21 0.04 -6.61 -0.84
N THR A 22 0.79 -7.66 -0.54
CA THR A 22 0.98 -8.12 0.83
C THR A 22 2.43 -8.52 1.07
N GLY A 23 2.75 -8.92 2.29
CA GLY A 23 4.08 -9.37 2.68
C GLY A 23 4.07 -9.91 4.09
N SER A 24 5.25 -10.04 4.68
CA SER A 24 5.42 -10.47 6.05
C SER A 24 6.63 -9.82 6.69
N ILE A 25 6.70 -9.87 8.02
CA ILE A 25 7.92 -9.52 8.77
C ILE A 25 8.86 -10.72 8.77
N LEU A 26 8.32 -11.90 9.02
CA LEU A 26 9.07 -13.15 9.09
C LEU A 26 8.96 -13.95 7.79
N PRO A 27 10.00 -14.74 7.43
CA PRO A 27 9.93 -15.72 6.36
C PRO A 27 8.74 -16.69 6.53
N PHE A 28 8.26 -17.28 5.43
CA PHE A 28 7.04 -18.11 5.44
C PHE A 28 7.17 -19.42 6.23
N ASP A 29 8.37 -19.97 6.27
CA ASP A 29 8.75 -21.21 6.94
C ASP A 29 8.83 -21.08 8.47
N GLU A 30 8.99 -19.87 9.00
CA GLU A 30 9.01 -19.63 10.44
C GLU A 30 7.68 -20.01 11.11
N PRO A 31 7.68 -20.77 12.22
CA PRO A 31 6.46 -21.27 12.86
C PRO A 31 5.49 -20.16 13.30
N HIS A 32 6.02 -19.00 13.67
CA HIS A 32 5.28 -17.85 14.17
C HIS A 32 5.18 -16.72 13.13
N SER A 33 5.36 -17.06 11.85
CA SER A 33 5.29 -16.11 10.73
C SER A 33 3.90 -15.57 10.48
N ASP A 34 3.82 -14.26 10.21
CA ASP A 34 2.62 -13.57 9.75
C ASP A 34 2.31 -13.82 8.26
N ALA A 35 3.27 -14.36 7.49
CA ALA A 35 3.16 -14.58 6.04
C ALA A 35 1.96 -15.44 5.65
N ARG A 36 1.70 -16.53 6.38
CA ARG A 36 0.61 -17.47 6.07
C ARG A 36 -0.73 -16.77 6.15
N ARG A 37 -0.96 -16.03 7.25
CA ARG A 37 -2.18 -15.27 7.47
C ARG A 37 -2.34 -14.17 6.42
N ASN A 38 -1.28 -13.39 6.19
CA ASN A 38 -1.32 -12.28 5.25
C ASN A 38 -1.64 -12.75 3.81
N ILE A 39 -1.05 -13.86 3.35
CA ILE A 39 -1.35 -14.43 2.03
C ILE A 39 -2.79 -14.95 1.95
N ILE A 40 -3.22 -15.80 2.90
CA ILE A 40 -4.56 -16.40 2.89
C ILE A 40 -5.63 -15.32 2.86
N VAL A 41 -5.50 -14.32 3.73
CA VAL A 41 -6.48 -13.24 3.83
C VAL A 41 -6.45 -12.35 2.59
N SER A 42 -5.27 -12.04 2.03
CA SER A 42 -5.17 -11.27 0.79
C SER A 42 -5.87 -11.97 -0.39
N VAL A 43 -5.68 -13.28 -0.53
CA VAL A 43 -6.35 -14.07 -1.57
C VAL A 43 -7.86 -14.10 -1.35
N LEU A 44 -8.31 -14.28 -0.11
CA LEU A 44 -9.72 -14.23 0.26
C LEU A 44 -10.34 -12.87 -0.11
N LEU A 45 -9.67 -11.79 0.27
CA LEU A 45 -10.13 -10.43 -0.02
C LEU A 45 -10.23 -10.17 -1.52
N ALA A 46 -9.21 -10.53 -2.30
CA ALA A 46 -9.19 -10.33 -3.74
C ALA A 46 -10.17 -11.23 -4.52
N GLY A 47 -10.48 -12.42 -3.98
CA GLY A 47 -11.36 -13.39 -4.63
C GLY A 47 -12.84 -13.22 -4.31
N LEU A 48 -13.18 -12.74 -3.11
CA LEU A 48 -14.56 -12.64 -2.64
C LEU A 48 -15.14 -11.23 -2.71
N TYR A 49 -14.31 -10.20 -2.72
CA TYR A 49 -14.76 -8.81 -2.67
C TYR A 49 -14.25 -8.03 -3.88
N ASN A 50 -15.09 -7.14 -4.39
CA ASN A 50 -14.72 -6.28 -5.51
C ASN A 50 -14.25 -4.92 -4.99
N VAL A 51 -12.96 -4.81 -4.69
CA VAL A 51 -12.30 -3.53 -4.35
C VAL A 51 -11.47 -3.12 -5.57
N PRO A 52 -11.95 -2.22 -6.46
CA PRO A 52 -11.31 -1.91 -7.75
C PRO A 52 -10.10 -0.99 -7.59
N GLU A 53 -9.13 -1.39 -6.76
CA GLU A 53 -8.00 -0.57 -6.35
C GLU A 53 -6.74 -1.40 -6.13
N VAL A 54 -5.59 -0.71 -6.23
CA VAL A 54 -4.35 -1.23 -5.66
C VAL A 54 -4.35 -0.95 -4.16
N SER A 55 -4.28 -2.00 -3.37
CA SER A 55 -4.34 -1.94 -1.91
C SER A 55 -3.19 -2.70 -1.27
N ILE A 56 -2.94 -2.42 0.00
CA ILE A 56 -2.03 -3.19 0.85
C ILE A 56 -2.85 -3.92 1.90
N PHE A 57 -2.68 -5.24 2.00
CA PHE A 57 -3.12 -5.98 3.18
C PHE A 57 -1.92 -6.37 4.03
N PHE A 58 -1.89 -5.92 5.27
CA PHE A 58 -0.85 -6.27 6.24
C PHE A 58 -1.42 -6.19 7.66
N GLY A 59 -1.03 -7.13 8.53
CA GLY A 59 -1.60 -7.20 9.87
C GLY A 59 -3.12 -7.38 9.79
N THR A 60 -3.88 -6.45 10.34
CA THR A 60 -5.35 -6.51 10.37
C THR A 60 -6.05 -5.56 9.40
N HIS A 61 -5.31 -4.82 8.56
CA HIS A 61 -5.89 -3.75 7.74
C HIS A 61 -5.71 -3.97 6.24
N LEU A 62 -6.75 -3.63 5.48
CA LEU A 62 -6.69 -3.39 4.03
C LEU A 62 -6.63 -1.88 3.80
N LEU A 63 -5.51 -1.37 3.30
CA LEU A 63 -5.25 0.05 3.09
C LEU A 63 -5.24 0.39 1.60
N ARG A 64 -5.69 1.60 1.24
CA ARG A 64 -5.48 2.13 -0.12
C ARG A 64 -3.98 2.29 -0.36
N GLY A 65 -3.46 1.66 -1.42
CA GLY A 65 -2.03 1.57 -1.69
C GLY A 65 -1.33 2.93 -1.75
N SER A 66 -1.92 3.87 -2.47
CA SER A 66 -1.43 5.25 -2.64
C SER A 66 -1.57 6.16 -1.42
N ARG A 67 -2.19 5.68 -0.33
CA ARG A 67 -2.33 6.39 0.94
C ARG A 67 -1.53 5.76 2.08
N SER A 68 -0.88 4.63 1.81
CA SER A 68 -0.13 3.87 2.80
C SER A 68 1.29 4.40 2.99
N VAL A 69 1.82 4.25 4.21
CA VAL A 69 3.23 4.43 4.54
C VAL A 69 3.67 3.30 5.47
N LYS A 70 4.94 2.88 5.37
CA LYS A 70 5.54 1.99 6.37
C LYS A 70 5.91 2.83 7.60
N VAL A 71 5.34 2.52 8.75
CA VAL A 71 5.58 3.25 10.01
C VAL A 71 6.48 2.49 10.96
N ASP A 72 6.52 1.17 10.85
CA ASP A 72 7.28 0.29 11.76
C ASP A 72 7.95 -0.85 10.98
N SER A 73 9.08 -1.34 11.48
CA SER A 73 9.86 -2.43 10.89
C SER A 73 9.70 -3.78 11.59
N GLY A 74 9.16 -3.82 12.80
CA GLY A 74 8.97 -5.04 13.61
C GLY A 74 7.57 -5.24 14.18
N ALA A 75 6.70 -4.22 14.15
CA ALA A 75 5.32 -4.37 14.58
C ALA A 75 4.45 -5.09 13.55
N ILE A 76 3.49 -5.89 14.04
CA ILE A 76 2.48 -6.59 13.21
C ILE A 76 1.71 -5.58 12.34
N GLU A 77 1.42 -4.40 12.86
CA GLU A 77 0.85 -3.28 12.12
C GLU A 77 1.97 -2.39 11.56
N ALA A 78 2.75 -2.93 10.60
CA ALA A 78 3.90 -2.23 10.02
C ALA A 78 3.52 -1.08 9.08
N PHE A 79 2.28 -1.05 8.58
CA PHE A 79 1.79 -0.08 7.60
C PHE A 79 0.56 0.65 8.12
N GLU A 80 0.51 1.96 7.85
CA GLU A 80 -0.62 2.81 8.20
C GLU A 80 -1.06 3.67 7.02
N SER A 81 -2.25 4.26 7.14
CA SER A 81 -2.78 5.26 6.22
C SER A 81 -3.16 6.53 7.02
N PRO A 82 -2.20 7.41 7.34
CA PRO A 82 -2.40 8.48 8.33
C PRO A 82 -3.43 9.54 7.95
N LYS A 83 -3.77 9.65 6.66
CA LYS A 83 -4.65 10.70 6.11
C LYS A 83 -5.86 10.14 5.36
N PHE A 84 -6.08 8.83 5.43
CA PHE A 84 -7.23 8.19 4.78
C PHE A 84 -7.59 6.92 5.57
N PRO A 85 -8.87 6.65 5.86
CA PRO A 85 -9.24 5.44 6.60
C PRO A 85 -8.84 4.16 5.85
N ALA A 86 -8.75 3.05 6.58
CA ALA A 86 -8.63 1.74 5.94
C ALA A 86 -9.83 1.49 5.00
N LEU A 87 -9.64 0.67 3.97
CA LEU A 87 -10.72 0.18 3.12
C LEU A 87 -11.50 -0.94 3.83
N ALA A 88 -10.78 -1.77 4.59
CA ALA A 88 -11.38 -2.77 5.46
C ALA A 88 -10.48 -3.08 6.67
N SER A 89 -11.07 -3.65 7.71
CA SER A 89 -10.37 -4.26 8.85
C SER A 89 -10.78 -5.73 9.00
N MET A 90 -9.83 -6.56 9.43
CA MET A 90 -9.95 -7.99 9.62
C MET A 90 -9.84 -8.32 11.11
N ASN A 91 -10.99 -8.38 11.77
CA ASN A 91 -11.12 -8.79 13.18
C ASN A 91 -11.67 -10.22 13.24
N VAL A 92 -12.86 -10.43 13.82
CA VAL A 92 -13.59 -11.71 13.76
C VAL A 92 -14.06 -12.01 12.32
N GLY A 93 -14.31 -10.96 11.55
CA GLY A 93 -14.65 -11.02 10.13
C GLY A 93 -14.16 -9.78 9.39
N VAL A 94 -14.54 -9.66 8.12
CA VAL A 94 -14.16 -8.53 7.27
C VAL A 94 -15.16 -7.39 7.46
N ASN A 95 -14.68 -6.23 7.93
CA ASN A 95 -15.48 -5.02 8.06
C ASN A 95 -15.01 -4.00 7.03
N PHE A 96 -15.81 -3.79 5.97
CA PHE A 96 -15.55 -2.78 4.96
C PHE A 96 -16.04 -1.40 5.41
N LEU A 97 -15.28 -0.38 5.02
CA LEU A 97 -15.70 1.02 5.10
C LEU A 97 -16.16 1.46 3.71
N ASP A 98 -17.20 2.29 3.65
CA ASP A 98 -17.75 2.82 2.39
C ASP A 98 -16.86 3.94 1.82
N THR A 99 -15.63 3.57 1.47
CA THR A 99 -14.56 4.49 1.05
C THR A 99 -13.84 4.01 -0.21
N SER A 100 -14.23 2.83 -0.72
CA SER A 100 -13.73 2.26 -1.96
C SER A 100 -14.16 3.10 -3.17
N LEU A 101 -13.31 3.15 -4.19
CA LEU A 101 -13.65 3.77 -5.45
C LEU A 101 -14.80 3.02 -6.15
N PRO A 102 -15.67 3.74 -6.89
CA PRO A 102 -16.64 3.08 -7.76
C PRO A 102 -15.92 2.29 -8.85
N ALA A 103 -16.57 1.25 -9.36
CA ALA A 103 -16.05 0.51 -10.50
C ALA A 103 -15.89 1.44 -11.72
N PRO A 104 -14.74 1.42 -12.40
CA PRO A 104 -14.53 2.24 -13.58
C PRO A 104 -15.37 1.75 -14.76
N THR A 105 -15.68 2.65 -15.68
CA THR A 105 -16.51 2.37 -16.87
C THR A 105 -15.70 2.17 -18.16
N GLY A 106 -14.44 2.62 -18.18
CA GLY A 106 -13.55 2.52 -19.34
C GLY A 106 -12.76 1.21 -19.41
N PRO A 107 -12.08 0.95 -20.54
CA PRO A 107 -11.18 -0.20 -20.67
C PRO A 107 -9.97 -0.03 -19.74
N PHE A 108 -9.51 -1.15 -19.19
CA PHE A 108 -8.28 -1.19 -18.40
C PHE A 108 -7.06 -0.88 -19.28
N GLU A 109 -6.22 0.05 -18.81
CA GLU A 109 -5.01 0.46 -19.50
C GLU A 109 -3.84 0.56 -18.52
N VAL A 110 -2.62 0.26 -19.00
CA VAL A 110 -1.40 0.33 -18.20
C VAL A 110 -0.49 1.43 -18.74
N GLN A 111 -0.28 2.48 -17.94
CA GLN A 111 0.74 3.49 -18.16
C GLN A 111 2.11 2.88 -17.82
N LYS A 112 2.93 2.63 -18.83
CA LYS A 112 4.24 1.96 -18.69
C LYS A 112 5.39 2.95 -18.49
N GLU A 113 5.20 4.18 -18.94
CA GLU A 113 6.20 5.24 -18.84
C GLU A 113 6.00 6.00 -17.53
N MET A 114 7.05 6.06 -16.72
CA MET A 114 7.09 6.88 -15.51
C MET A 114 8.37 7.72 -15.53
N GLU A 115 8.24 9.00 -15.20
CA GLU A 115 9.40 9.89 -15.08
C GLU A 115 10.28 9.44 -13.90
N SER A 116 11.54 9.14 -14.17
CA SER A 116 12.51 8.73 -13.16
C SER A 116 13.34 9.89 -12.61
N SER A 117 13.39 11.01 -13.32
CA SER A 117 14.20 12.19 -12.99
C SER A 117 13.50 13.07 -11.97
N LEU A 118 13.22 12.51 -10.79
CA LEU A 118 12.50 13.17 -9.70
C LEU A 118 13.45 13.52 -8.56
N LEU A 119 13.40 14.78 -8.11
CA LEU A 119 14.10 15.24 -6.92
C LEU A 119 13.11 15.30 -5.74
N VAL A 120 13.40 14.57 -4.66
CA VAL A 120 12.64 14.63 -3.41
C VAL A 120 13.49 15.33 -2.35
N MET A 121 13.09 16.53 -1.94
CA MET A 121 13.78 17.29 -0.89
C MET A 121 12.99 17.24 0.41
N ARG A 122 13.65 16.79 1.48
CA ARG A 122 13.12 16.87 2.85
C ARG A 122 13.80 18.03 3.57
N MET A 123 13.02 19.04 3.93
CA MET A 123 13.53 20.21 4.65
C MET A 123 13.58 19.94 6.16
N SER A 124 14.63 20.41 6.80
CA SER A 124 14.79 20.45 8.26
C SER A 124 15.13 21.89 8.69
N PRO A 125 14.95 22.24 9.98
CA PRO A 125 15.45 23.51 10.49
C PRO A 125 16.95 23.67 10.17
N GLY A 126 17.33 24.86 9.69
CA GLY A 126 18.70 25.15 9.24
C GLY A 126 18.97 24.93 7.74
N PHE A 127 17.98 24.48 6.98
CA PHE A 127 18.09 24.38 5.52
C PHE A 127 18.22 25.77 4.87
N ALA A 128 19.41 26.10 4.37
CA ALA A 128 19.69 27.42 3.79
C ALA A 128 19.81 27.40 2.26
N ASN A 129 20.39 26.34 1.68
CA ASN A 129 20.62 26.20 0.23
C ASN A 129 20.79 24.73 -0.17
N LEU A 130 20.77 24.43 -1.47
CA LEU A 130 20.98 23.07 -1.99
C LEU A 130 22.37 22.49 -1.66
N GLU A 131 23.39 23.33 -1.45
CA GLU A 131 24.73 22.89 -1.05
C GLU A 131 24.74 22.25 0.34
N SER A 132 23.86 22.70 1.24
CA SER A 132 23.70 22.12 2.58
C SER A 132 23.19 20.66 2.59
N LEU A 133 22.72 20.13 1.45
CA LEU A 133 22.33 18.72 1.29
C LEU A 133 23.53 17.76 1.13
N ALA A 134 24.71 18.27 0.80
CA ALA A 134 25.90 17.43 0.56
C ALA A 134 26.68 17.08 1.85
N LEU A 135 26.22 17.54 3.02
CA LEU A 135 26.99 17.54 4.27
C LEU A 135 26.38 16.70 5.40
N SER A 136 25.47 15.77 5.10
CA SER A 136 24.94 14.85 6.10
C SER A 136 25.15 13.39 5.70
N ASP A 137 26.36 12.90 5.96
CA ASP A 137 26.66 11.47 6.19
C ASP A 137 26.49 11.15 7.68
#